data_AF-A0A7R9JI56-F1
#
_entry.id   AF-A0A7R9JI56-F1
#
_cell.length_a   1.000
_cell.length_b   1.000
_cell.length_c   1.000
_cell.angle_alpha   90.00
_cell.angle_beta   90.00
_cell.angle_gamma   90.00
#
_symmetry.space_group_name_H-M   'P 1'
#
loop_
_entity.id
_entity.type
_entity.pdbx_description
1 polymer ?
#
loop_
_entity_poly.entity_id
_entity_poly.type
_entity_poly.pdbx_seq_one_letter_code
_entity_poly.pdbx_strand_id
1 'polypeptide(L)'
;MREQKQGQLLQQFRGRDKPPAQQQALAQFLGEHPSLAWVQQVFCGEFHLVSQTLQALAASEVKLVRRKKTMLAWAQLAIMASDEPEDKIMDNVEKIQEEMQLVLHHEDLPEDVLIANALDVEKLRVMSPSELIKLNICDDNQSANEYDFKKALDLLKYVPDDLDRGELGHQIWCKSILRDDWTNADVNSPIDTVQKTIFFKIVDLIGVMEENVEEFLPPLDRLLEAEELSSINDNSTFQYLLRVGYEHIHRTLIDKD
;
A
#
# COMPACT_ATOMS: atom_id res chain seq x y z
N MET A 1 -27.79 -1.76 26.02
CA MET A 1 -28.69 -2.79 26.60
C MET A 1 -28.91 -4.03 25.70
N ARG A 2 -28.90 -3.94 24.36
CA ARG A 2 -28.99 -5.13 23.47
C ARG A 2 -27.66 -5.88 23.31
N GLU A 3 -26.53 -5.17 23.22
CA GLU A 3 -25.19 -5.79 23.04
C GLU A 3 -24.74 -6.63 24.24
N GLN A 4 -25.05 -6.21 25.47
CA GLN A 4 -24.75 -6.99 26.68
C GLN A 4 -25.48 -8.35 26.71
N LYS A 5 -26.70 -8.43 26.13
CA LYS A 5 -27.44 -9.69 26.01
C LYS A 5 -26.84 -10.60 24.95
N GLN A 6 -26.34 -10.04 23.84
CA GLN A 6 -25.68 -10.80 22.78
C GLN A 6 -24.35 -11.41 23.27
N GLY A 7 -23.55 -10.65 24.04
CA GLY A 7 -22.33 -11.17 24.67
C GLY A 7 -22.58 -12.28 25.69
N GLN A 8 -23.66 -12.19 26.48
CA GLN A 8 -24.06 -13.25 27.41
C GLN A 8 -24.57 -14.52 26.72
N LEU A 9 -25.29 -14.37 25.60
CA LEU A 9 -25.72 -15.50 24.78
C LEU A 9 -24.50 -16.23 24.21
N LEU A 10 -23.55 -15.52 23.61
CA LEU A 10 -22.31 -16.12 23.10
C LEU A 10 -21.50 -16.86 24.18
N GLN A 11 -21.46 -16.33 25.41
CA GLN A 11 -20.84 -17.03 26.55
C GLN A 11 -21.59 -18.30 26.93
N GLN A 12 -22.92 -18.33 26.79
CA GLN A 12 -23.73 -19.52 27.01
C GLN A 12 -23.56 -20.56 25.89
N PHE A 13 -23.13 -20.19 24.69
CA PHE A 13 -22.92 -21.10 23.55
C PHE A 13 -21.45 -21.51 23.33
N ARG A 14 -20.56 -21.16 24.26
CA ARG A 14 -19.13 -21.52 24.21
C ARG A 14 -18.93 -23.00 24.56
N GLY A 15 -18.61 -23.84 23.56
CA GLY A 15 -18.15 -25.22 23.76
C GLY A 15 -18.72 -26.25 22.78
N ARG A 16 -17.89 -27.22 22.38
CA ARG A 16 -18.25 -28.36 21.49
C ARG A 16 -19.30 -29.32 22.09
N ASP A 17 -19.53 -29.27 23.41
CA ASP A 17 -20.30 -30.28 24.16
C ASP A 17 -21.79 -29.93 24.41
N LYS A 18 -22.38 -28.99 23.66
CA LYS A 18 -23.78 -28.56 23.85
C LYS A 18 -24.75 -29.21 22.86
N PRO A 19 -26.04 -29.40 23.26
CA PRO A 19 -27.02 -30.12 22.45
C PRO A 19 -27.27 -29.46 21.08
N PRO A 20 -27.54 -30.26 20.03
CA PRO A 20 -27.61 -29.81 18.64
C PRO A 20 -28.68 -28.74 18.39
N ALA A 21 -29.74 -28.71 19.20
CA ALA A 21 -30.80 -27.69 19.12
C ALA A 21 -30.30 -26.27 19.47
N GLN A 22 -29.33 -26.15 20.38
CA GLN A 22 -28.75 -24.85 20.76
C GLN A 22 -27.75 -24.35 19.71
N GLN A 23 -27.00 -25.26 19.09
CA GLN A 23 -26.15 -24.94 17.93
C GLN A 23 -26.99 -24.54 16.72
N GLN A 24 -28.14 -25.19 16.49
CA GLN A 24 -29.08 -24.79 15.44
C GLN A 24 -29.72 -23.42 15.70
N ALA A 25 -30.11 -23.09 16.94
CA ALA A 25 -30.63 -21.77 17.26
C ALA A 25 -29.57 -20.67 17.07
N LEU A 26 -28.31 -20.94 17.43
CA LEU A 26 -27.19 -20.03 17.16
C LEU A 26 -26.95 -19.89 15.65
N ALA A 27 -26.95 -21.00 14.90
CA ALA A 27 -26.79 -20.99 13.45
C ALA A 27 -27.93 -20.25 12.73
N GLN A 28 -29.15 -20.32 13.24
CA GLN A 28 -30.30 -19.61 12.68
C GLN A 28 -30.19 -18.10 12.96
N PHE A 29 -29.80 -17.72 14.18
CA PHE A 29 -29.55 -16.31 14.54
C PHE A 29 -28.33 -15.70 13.81
N LEU A 30 -27.27 -16.47 13.62
CA LEU A 30 -26.08 -16.05 12.88
C LEU A 30 -26.28 -16.13 11.37
N GLY A 31 -27.15 -17.02 10.87
CA GLY A 31 -27.55 -17.08 9.46
C GLY A 31 -28.30 -15.82 9.01
N GLU A 32 -28.98 -15.13 9.92
CA GLU A 32 -29.55 -13.79 9.66
C GLU A 32 -28.46 -12.71 9.48
N HIS A 33 -27.22 -12.99 9.85
CA HIS A 33 -26.08 -12.08 9.75
C HIS A 33 -24.85 -12.77 9.13
N PRO A 34 -24.71 -12.77 7.78
CA PRO A 34 -23.58 -13.38 7.08
C PRO A 34 -22.20 -12.89 7.57
N SER A 35 -22.13 -11.65 8.07
CA SER A 35 -20.91 -11.06 8.64
C SER A 35 -20.46 -11.64 9.98
N LEU A 36 -21.30 -12.44 10.64
CA LEU A 36 -21.01 -13.12 11.90
C LEU A 36 -20.85 -14.64 11.73
N ALA A 37 -20.91 -15.15 10.51
CA ALA A 37 -20.75 -16.59 10.23
C ALA A 37 -19.39 -17.13 10.75
N TRP A 38 -18.35 -16.31 10.71
CA TRP A 38 -17.02 -16.66 11.25
C TRP A 38 -17.06 -17.00 12.75
N VAL A 39 -17.95 -16.37 13.53
CA VAL A 39 -18.09 -16.64 14.98
C VAL A 39 -18.55 -18.08 15.22
N GLN A 40 -19.51 -18.55 14.43
CA GLN A 40 -19.98 -19.93 14.50
C GLN A 40 -18.87 -20.90 14.11
N GLN A 41 -18.17 -20.62 13.02
CA GLN A 41 -17.09 -21.46 12.50
C GLN A 41 -15.94 -21.61 13.52
N VAL A 42 -15.60 -20.53 14.24
CA VAL A 42 -14.64 -20.59 15.36
C VAL A 42 -15.11 -21.56 16.44
N PHE A 43 -16.39 -21.55 16.81
CA PHE A 43 -16.92 -22.48 17.83
C PHE A 43 -17.00 -23.93 17.34
N CYS A 44 -17.19 -24.15 16.04
CA CYS A 44 -17.11 -25.48 15.43
C CYS A 44 -15.65 -25.98 15.32
N GLY A 45 -14.67 -25.07 15.36
CA GLY A 45 -13.25 -25.35 15.17
C GLY A 45 -12.85 -25.45 13.70
N GLU A 46 -13.66 -24.89 12.80
CA GLU A 46 -13.42 -24.87 11.35
C GLU A 46 -12.60 -23.63 10.98
N PHE A 47 -11.37 -23.54 11.48
CA PHE A 47 -10.55 -22.33 11.35
C PHE A 47 -10.19 -21.95 9.90
N HIS A 48 -10.14 -22.93 9.00
CA HIS A 48 -9.98 -22.68 7.56
C HIS A 48 -11.14 -21.82 7.00
N LEU A 49 -12.39 -22.17 7.34
CA LEU A 49 -13.57 -21.43 6.90
C LEU A 49 -13.65 -20.05 7.55
N VAL A 50 -13.19 -19.95 8.81
CA VAL A 50 -13.06 -18.65 9.50
C VAL A 50 -12.15 -17.72 8.71
N SER A 51 -10.98 -18.21 8.29
CA SER A 51 -10.04 -17.41 7.50
C SER A 51 -10.66 -16.94 6.18
N GLN A 52 -11.29 -17.83 5.42
CA GLN A 52 -11.96 -17.49 4.16
C GLN A 52 -13.08 -16.46 4.35
N THR A 53 -13.92 -16.64 5.36
CA THR A 53 -15.03 -15.73 5.65
C THR A 53 -14.51 -14.35 6.05
N LEU A 54 -13.47 -14.29 6.89
CA LEU A 54 -12.85 -13.03 7.30
C LEU A 54 -12.13 -12.32 6.15
N GLN A 55 -11.46 -13.05 5.25
CA GLN A 55 -10.88 -12.48 4.03
C GLN A 55 -11.96 -11.88 3.13
N ALA A 56 -13.06 -12.61 2.89
CA ALA A 56 -14.18 -12.08 2.10
C ALA A 56 -14.80 -10.82 2.73
N LEU A 57 -14.91 -10.79 4.06
CA LEU A 57 -15.37 -9.59 4.78
C LEU A 57 -14.37 -8.44 4.66
N ALA A 58 -13.07 -8.71 4.78
CA ALA A 58 -12.01 -7.72 4.62
C ALA A 58 -11.98 -7.13 3.20
N ALA A 59 -12.20 -7.95 2.16
CA ALA A 59 -12.30 -7.50 0.78
C ALA A 59 -13.52 -6.59 0.55
N SER A 60 -14.63 -6.84 1.24
CA SER A 60 -15.84 -6.00 1.17
C SER A 60 -15.79 -4.73 2.04
N GLU A 61 -14.77 -4.58 2.89
CA GLU A 61 -14.66 -3.48 3.83
C GLU A 61 -14.11 -2.23 3.13
N VAL A 62 -14.92 -1.18 3.08
CA VAL A 62 -14.57 0.11 2.48
C VAL A 62 -14.55 1.24 3.52
N LYS A 63 -15.20 1.04 4.68
CA LYS A 63 -15.50 2.15 5.60
C LYS A 63 -14.37 2.47 6.55
N LEU A 64 -13.63 1.46 7.02
CA LEU A 64 -12.63 1.62 8.07
C LEU A 64 -11.40 0.74 7.83
N VAL A 65 -10.25 1.38 7.64
CA VAL A 65 -8.95 0.70 7.50
C VAL A 65 -8.63 -0.15 8.74
N ARG A 66 -8.83 0.39 9.95
CA ARG A 66 -8.62 -0.33 11.21
C ARG A 66 -9.45 -1.61 11.31
N ARG A 67 -10.67 -1.59 10.76
CA ARG A 67 -11.56 -2.76 10.75
C ARG A 67 -11.06 -3.81 9.76
N LYS A 68 -10.65 -3.39 8.56
CA LYS A 68 -10.02 -4.27 7.56
C LYS A 68 -8.76 -4.93 8.14
N LYS A 69 -7.88 -4.17 8.79
CA LYS A 69 -6.70 -4.67 9.51
C LYS A 69 -7.03 -5.77 10.50
N THR A 70 -8.04 -5.52 11.34
CA THR A 70 -8.45 -6.48 12.39
C THR A 70 -8.98 -7.78 11.77
N MET A 71 -9.77 -7.68 10.69
CA MET A 71 -10.29 -8.85 9.97
C MET A 71 -9.15 -9.67 9.35
N LEU A 72 -8.18 -9.03 8.70
CA LEU A 72 -7.02 -9.69 8.10
C LEU A 72 -6.13 -10.35 9.16
N ALA A 73 -5.86 -9.66 10.27
CA ALA A 73 -5.09 -10.24 11.38
C ALA A 73 -5.76 -11.48 11.98
N TRP A 74 -7.09 -11.45 12.16
CA TRP A 74 -7.83 -12.62 12.60
C TRP A 74 -7.88 -13.73 11.55
N ALA A 75 -7.97 -13.39 10.27
CA ALA A 75 -7.90 -14.37 9.19
C ALA A 75 -6.54 -15.08 9.16
N GLN A 76 -5.45 -14.35 9.38
CA GLN A 76 -4.09 -14.89 9.47
C GLN A 76 -3.95 -15.83 10.68
N LEU A 77 -4.41 -15.40 11.86
CA LEU A 77 -4.37 -16.24 13.05
C LEU A 77 -5.23 -17.51 12.89
N ALA A 78 -6.37 -17.41 12.21
CA ALA A 78 -7.24 -18.55 11.95
C ALA A 78 -6.60 -19.55 10.98
N ILE A 79 -5.98 -19.11 9.89
CA ILE A 79 -5.31 -20.05 8.97
C ILE A 79 -4.10 -20.72 9.63
N MET A 80 -3.34 -19.97 10.44
CA MET A 80 -2.21 -20.52 11.19
C MET A 80 -2.64 -21.53 12.27
N ALA A 81 -3.86 -21.40 12.80
CA ALA A 81 -4.43 -22.32 13.77
C ALA A 81 -5.21 -23.48 13.13
N SER A 82 -5.27 -23.55 11.80
CA SER A 82 -5.98 -24.60 11.07
C SER A 82 -5.12 -25.86 10.89
N ASP A 83 -5.77 -27.01 10.74
CA ASP A 83 -5.11 -28.30 10.49
C ASP A 83 -4.83 -28.56 8.99
N GLU A 84 -4.76 -27.52 8.15
CA GLU A 84 -4.42 -27.61 6.72
C GLU A 84 -2.92 -27.93 6.52
N PRO A 85 -2.50 -28.47 5.36
CA PRO A 85 -1.09 -28.68 5.07
C PRO A 85 -0.32 -27.35 5.03
N GLU A 86 0.94 -27.38 5.50
CA GLU A 86 1.81 -26.21 5.64
C GLU A 86 1.91 -25.39 4.35
N ASP A 87 2.00 -26.04 3.18
CA ASP A 87 2.07 -25.37 1.88
C ASP A 87 0.87 -24.43 1.66
N LYS A 88 -0.35 -24.91 1.92
CA LYS A 88 -1.57 -24.10 1.76
C LYS A 88 -1.69 -23.01 2.82
N ILE A 89 -1.16 -23.25 4.02
CA ILE A 89 -1.13 -22.23 5.07
C ILE A 89 -0.24 -21.10 4.59
N MET A 90 0.96 -21.41 4.07
CA MET A 90 1.92 -20.42 3.59
C MET A 90 1.35 -19.59 2.43
N ASP A 91 0.79 -20.23 1.39
CA ASP A 91 0.18 -19.54 0.26
C ASP A 91 -0.94 -18.55 0.67
N ASN A 92 -1.76 -18.94 1.66
CA ASN A 92 -2.83 -18.08 2.14
C ASN A 92 -2.30 -16.96 3.05
N VAL A 93 -1.27 -17.24 3.85
CA VAL A 93 -0.61 -16.24 4.70
C VAL A 93 0.05 -15.18 3.82
N GLU A 94 0.72 -15.55 2.74
CA GLU A 94 1.32 -14.60 1.79
C GLU A 94 0.28 -13.65 1.20
N LYS A 95 -0.86 -14.17 0.70
CA LYS A 95 -1.96 -13.34 0.19
C LYS A 95 -2.52 -12.38 1.24
N ILE A 96 -2.71 -12.85 2.47
CA ILE A 96 -3.19 -12.00 3.58
C ILE A 96 -2.13 -10.93 3.90
N GLN A 97 -0.85 -11.27 3.86
CA GLN A 97 0.25 -10.35 4.10
C GLN A 97 0.32 -9.27 3.02
N GLU A 98 0.14 -9.60 1.75
CA GLU A 98 0.05 -8.63 0.66
C GLU A 98 -1.07 -7.60 0.90
N GLU A 99 -2.28 -8.06 1.25
CA GLU A 99 -3.36 -7.15 1.62
C GLU A 99 -3.05 -6.32 2.88
N MET A 100 -2.29 -6.89 3.81
CA MET A 100 -1.86 -6.20 5.02
C MET A 100 -0.81 -5.12 4.74
N GLN A 101 0.07 -5.32 3.75
CA GLN A 101 0.99 -4.27 3.28
C GLN A 101 0.22 -3.06 2.76
N LEU A 102 -0.85 -3.26 1.99
CA LEU A 102 -1.73 -2.16 1.57
C LEU A 102 -2.33 -1.40 2.77
N VAL A 103 -2.73 -2.11 3.82
CA VAL A 103 -3.22 -1.49 5.06
C VAL A 103 -2.12 -0.68 5.74
N LEU A 104 -0.87 -1.17 5.78
CA LEU A 104 0.26 -0.43 6.33
C LEU A 104 0.49 0.88 5.59
N HIS A 105 0.42 0.88 4.25
CA HIS A 105 0.52 2.12 3.46
C HIS A 105 -0.57 3.15 3.77
N HIS A 106 -1.75 2.74 4.25
CA HIS A 106 -2.77 3.68 4.73
C HIS A 106 -2.41 4.27 6.10
N GLU A 107 -1.82 3.49 6.99
CA GLU A 107 -1.44 3.92 8.34
C GLU A 107 -0.20 4.80 8.34
N ASP A 108 0.69 4.61 7.37
CA ASP A 108 1.93 5.37 7.19
C ASP A 108 1.71 6.78 6.59
N LEU A 109 0.48 7.13 6.20
CA LEU A 109 0.19 8.45 5.63
C LEU A 109 0.41 9.56 6.67
N PRO A 110 1.14 10.65 6.32
CA PRO A 110 1.33 11.77 7.22
C PRO A 110 -0.01 12.43 7.62
N GLU A 111 -0.18 12.72 8.92
CA GLU A 111 -1.40 13.36 9.44
C GLU A 111 -1.66 14.73 8.77
N ASP A 112 -0.59 15.48 8.46
CA ASP A 112 -0.69 16.78 7.80
C ASP A 112 -1.36 16.67 6.42
N VAL A 113 -1.02 15.62 5.65
CA VAL A 113 -1.59 15.37 4.32
C VAL A 113 -3.07 14.97 4.44
N LEU A 114 -3.41 14.17 5.47
CA LEU A 114 -4.80 13.78 5.74
C LEU A 114 -5.66 15.01 6.10
N ILE A 115 -5.14 15.89 6.96
CA ILE A 115 -5.84 17.13 7.36
C ILE A 115 -6.00 18.07 6.17
N ALA A 116 -4.95 18.26 5.36
CA ALA A 116 -5.00 19.11 4.16
C ALA A 116 -6.07 18.62 3.15
N ASN A 117 -6.25 17.30 3.04
CA ASN A 117 -7.23 16.67 2.15
C ASN A 117 -8.61 16.43 2.81
N ALA A 118 -8.88 17.04 3.97
CA ALA A 118 -10.12 16.93 4.73
C ALA A 118 -10.52 15.48 5.07
N LEU A 119 -9.53 14.60 5.28
CA LEU A 119 -9.72 13.21 5.70
C LEU A 119 -9.72 13.11 7.23
N ASP A 120 -10.55 12.20 7.75
CA ASP A 120 -10.63 11.92 9.19
C ASP A 120 -9.48 10.99 9.60
N VAL A 121 -8.55 11.50 10.41
CA VAL A 121 -7.37 10.77 10.93
C VAL A 121 -7.79 9.58 11.80
N GLU A 122 -8.92 9.66 12.51
CA GLU A 122 -9.38 8.57 13.38
C GLU A 122 -10.19 7.51 12.63
N LYS A 123 -10.93 7.93 11.59
CA LYS A 123 -11.85 7.09 10.81
C LYS A 123 -11.49 7.08 9.33
N LEU A 124 -10.23 6.73 9.06
CA LEU A 124 -9.74 6.60 7.70
C LEU A 124 -10.51 5.51 6.94
N ARG A 125 -11.11 5.91 5.81
CA ARG A 125 -11.75 4.99 4.86
C ARG A 125 -10.70 4.17 4.13
N VAL A 126 -11.09 3.02 3.61
CA VAL A 126 -10.22 2.25 2.71
C VAL A 126 -10.18 2.99 1.37
N MET A 127 -8.97 3.24 0.89
CA MET A 127 -8.65 3.93 -0.35
C MET A 127 -8.08 2.94 -1.36
N SER A 128 -8.21 3.28 -2.63
CA SER A 128 -7.55 2.52 -3.70
C SER A 128 -6.04 2.81 -3.73
N PRO A 129 -5.20 1.90 -4.27
CA PRO A 129 -3.77 2.16 -4.46
C PRO A 129 -3.49 3.45 -5.23
N SER A 130 -4.29 3.74 -6.26
CA SER A 130 -4.18 4.97 -7.05
C SER A 130 -4.45 6.23 -6.21
N GLU A 131 -5.40 6.19 -5.28
CA GLU A 131 -5.67 7.29 -4.35
C GLU A 131 -4.52 7.48 -3.35
N LEU A 132 -3.97 6.39 -2.81
CA LEU A 132 -2.82 6.44 -1.90
C LEU A 132 -1.59 7.05 -2.56
N ILE A 133 -1.30 6.67 -3.82
CA ILE A 133 -0.20 7.23 -4.59
C ILE A 133 -0.37 8.74 -4.73
N LYS A 134 -1.57 9.19 -5.15
CA LYS A 134 -1.88 10.62 -5.34
C LYS A 134 -1.72 11.43 -4.05
N LEU A 135 -2.10 10.87 -2.90
CA LEU A 135 -1.91 11.52 -1.60
C LEU A 135 -0.43 11.62 -1.22
N ASN A 136 0.36 10.57 -1.45
CA ASN A 136 1.80 10.58 -1.13
C ASN A 136 2.57 11.62 -1.97
N ILE A 137 2.21 11.79 -3.24
CA ILE A 137 2.89 12.72 -4.17
C ILE A 137 2.27 14.13 -4.21
N CYS A 138 1.22 14.40 -3.42
CA CYS A 138 0.53 15.69 -3.45
C CYS A 138 1.46 16.84 -3.00
N ASP A 139 1.24 18.04 -3.54
CA ASP A 139 2.02 19.23 -3.18
C ASP A 139 1.84 19.62 -1.71
N ASP A 140 0.73 19.19 -1.08
CA ASP A 140 0.47 19.37 0.35
C ASP A 140 1.46 18.59 1.24
N ASN A 141 2.07 17.53 0.72
CA ASN A 141 3.09 16.77 1.43
C ASN A 141 4.46 17.47 1.35
N GLN A 142 4.61 18.58 2.07
CA GLN A 142 5.83 19.40 2.03
C GLN A 142 7.08 18.70 2.58
N SER A 143 6.90 17.70 3.44
CA SER A 143 7.98 16.91 4.03
C SER A 143 8.30 15.62 3.26
N ALA A 144 7.69 15.41 2.09
CA ALA A 144 7.92 14.23 1.27
C ALA A 144 9.40 14.06 0.93
N ASN A 145 9.97 12.91 1.32
CA ASN A 145 11.36 12.54 1.05
C ASN A 145 11.44 11.37 0.07
N GLU A 146 12.66 10.92 -0.24
CA GLU A 146 12.92 9.81 -1.15
C GLU A 146 12.20 8.50 -0.77
N TYR A 147 11.97 8.24 0.53
CA TYR A 147 11.26 7.05 0.98
C TYR A 147 9.76 7.14 0.71
N ASP A 148 9.16 8.33 0.80
CA ASP A 148 7.73 8.51 0.52
C ASP A 148 7.43 8.29 -0.97
N PHE A 149 8.31 8.79 -1.85
CA PHE A 149 8.22 8.51 -3.28
C PHE A 149 8.52 7.04 -3.61
N LYS A 150 9.48 6.40 -2.93
CA LYS A 150 9.72 4.95 -3.08
C LYS A 150 8.49 4.13 -2.67
N LYS A 151 7.85 4.46 -1.55
CA LYS A 151 6.58 3.84 -1.13
C LYS A 151 5.49 4.01 -2.18
N ALA A 152 5.42 5.17 -2.83
CA ALA A 152 4.48 5.40 -3.93
C ALA A 152 4.78 4.53 -5.16
N LEU A 153 6.06 4.32 -5.50
CA LEU A 153 6.47 3.37 -6.55
C LEU A 153 6.10 1.93 -6.18
N ASP A 154 6.31 1.54 -4.90
CA ASP A 154 5.95 0.20 -4.40
C ASP A 154 4.44 -0.08 -4.46
N LEU A 155 3.63 0.97 -4.38
CA LEU A 155 2.19 0.88 -4.50
C LEU A 155 1.71 0.61 -5.95
N LEU A 156 2.55 0.86 -6.97
CA LEU A 156 2.18 0.66 -8.37
C LEU A 156 1.84 -0.79 -8.69
N LYS A 157 2.49 -1.76 -8.02
CA LYS A 157 2.21 -3.19 -8.21
C LYS A 157 0.78 -3.60 -7.85
N TYR A 158 0.11 -2.80 -7.01
CA TYR A 158 -1.27 -3.03 -6.61
C TYR A 158 -2.29 -2.29 -7.49
N VAL A 159 -1.84 -1.47 -8.44
CA VAL A 159 -2.71 -0.79 -9.41
C VAL A 159 -3.14 -1.82 -10.47
N PRO A 160 -4.44 -2.11 -10.62
CA PRO A 160 -4.91 -3.18 -11.50
C PRO A 160 -4.84 -2.84 -12.99
N ASP A 161 -4.99 -1.56 -13.35
CA ASP A 161 -4.92 -1.12 -14.74
C ASP A 161 -3.49 -0.71 -15.11
N ASP A 162 -2.96 -1.32 -16.18
CA ASP A 162 -1.59 -1.10 -16.63
C ASP A 162 -1.39 0.32 -17.20
N LEU A 163 -2.42 0.91 -17.80
CA LEU A 163 -2.38 2.29 -18.29
C LEU A 163 -2.27 3.27 -17.11
N ASP A 164 -3.21 3.17 -16.15
CA ASP A 164 -3.16 3.95 -14.91
C ASP A 164 -1.82 3.76 -14.18
N ARG A 165 -1.30 2.52 -14.12
CA ARG A 165 0.01 2.24 -13.50
C ARG A 165 1.14 3.00 -14.19
N GLY A 166 1.19 2.99 -15.52
CA GLY A 166 2.20 3.69 -16.30
C GLY A 166 2.10 5.22 -16.23
N GLU A 167 0.88 5.76 -16.11
CA GLU A 167 0.64 7.19 -15.92
C GLU A 167 1.01 7.63 -14.50
N LEU A 168 0.58 6.89 -13.47
CA LEU A 168 0.93 7.18 -12.07
C LEU A 168 2.43 7.07 -11.83
N GLY A 169 3.09 6.05 -12.40
CA GLY A 169 4.55 5.93 -12.34
C GLY A 169 5.26 7.16 -12.90
N HIS A 170 4.82 7.63 -14.07
CA HIS A 170 5.35 8.84 -14.67
C HIS A 170 5.10 10.08 -13.79
N GLN A 171 3.90 10.22 -13.23
CA GLN A 171 3.55 11.33 -12.32
C GLN A 171 4.41 11.34 -11.06
N ILE A 172 4.70 10.17 -10.47
CA ILE A 172 5.58 10.05 -9.29
C ILE A 172 6.96 10.63 -9.62
N TRP A 173 7.54 10.26 -10.76
CA TRP A 173 8.85 10.76 -11.18
C TRP A 173 8.83 12.26 -11.48
N CYS A 174 7.85 12.76 -12.24
CA CYS A 174 7.72 14.19 -12.51
C CYS A 174 7.57 15.01 -11.20
N LYS A 175 6.75 14.53 -10.27
CA LYS A 175 6.58 15.18 -8.95
C LYS A 175 7.85 15.14 -8.12
N SER A 176 8.65 14.06 -8.18
CA SER A 176 9.94 13.98 -7.49
C SER A 176 10.94 15.02 -8.01
N ILE A 177 10.96 15.28 -9.32
CA ILE A 177 11.80 16.32 -9.93
C ILE A 177 11.36 17.71 -9.47
N LEU A 178 10.05 17.98 -9.43
CA LEU A 178 9.51 19.28 -9.03
C LEU A 178 9.74 19.63 -7.54
N ARG A 179 10.25 18.70 -6.72
CA ARG A 179 10.60 18.98 -5.32
C ARG A 179 11.92 19.74 -5.15
N ASP A 180 12.81 19.63 -6.12
CA ASP A 180 14.12 20.28 -6.07
C ASP A 180 14.16 21.57 -6.89
N ASP A 181 14.98 22.52 -6.46
CA ASP A 181 15.23 23.74 -7.24
C ASP A 181 16.38 23.51 -8.24
N TRP A 182 16.00 23.24 -9.48
CA TRP A 182 16.93 23.04 -10.59
C TRP A 182 17.46 24.34 -11.19
N THR A 183 16.83 25.48 -10.89
CA THR A 183 17.15 26.76 -11.53
C THR A 183 18.42 27.40 -10.96
N ASN A 184 18.63 27.24 -9.65
CA ASN A 184 19.78 27.77 -8.92
C ASN A 184 20.85 26.71 -8.61
N ALA A 185 20.78 25.56 -9.30
CA ALA A 185 21.69 24.44 -9.10
C ALA A 185 23.14 24.76 -9.52
N ASP A 186 24.12 24.27 -8.76
CA ASP A 186 25.54 24.49 -9.05
C ASP A 186 26.02 23.59 -10.20
N VAL A 187 26.25 24.22 -11.36
CA VAL A 187 26.71 23.54 -12.58
C VAL A 187 28.20 23.17 -12.52
N ASN A 188 28.96 23.72 -11.56
CA ASN A 188 30.40 23.41 -11.42
C ASN A 188 30.63 22.02 -10.80
N SER A 189 29.65 21.50 -10.07
CA SER A 189 29.67 20.18 -9.43
C SER A 189 28.38 19.41 -9.79
N PRO A 190 28.19 19.05 -11.07
CA PRO A 190 26.91 18.55 -11.56
C PRO A 190 26.51 17.23 -10.91
N ILE A 191 27.45 16.31 -10.70
CA ILE A 191 27.19 15.00 -10.06
C ILE A 191 26.81 15.18 -8.58
N ASP A 192 27.59 15.96 -7.83
CA ASP A 192 27.34 16.21 -6.40
C ASP A 192 26.00 16.93 -6.17
N THR A 193 25.58 17.75 -7.14
CA THR A 193 24.30 18.46 -7.10
C THR A 193 23.14 17.52 -7.42
N VAL A 194 23.29 16.74 -8.50
CA VAL A 194 22.31 15.74 -8.95
C VAL A 194 22.04 14.71 -7.84
N GLN A 195 23.07 14.14 -7.20
CA GLN A 195 22.92 13.14 -6.13
C GLN A 195 22.18 13.66 -4.88
N LYS A 196 22.07 14.97 -4.69
CA LYS A 196 21.32 15.55 -3.56
C LYS A 196 19.83 15.68 -3.81
N THR A 197 19.41 15.63 -5.08
CA THR A 197 18.01 15.76 -5.48
C THR A 197 17.22 14.51 -5.14
N ILE A 198 15.93 14.66 -4.87
CA ILE A 198 15.02 13.59 -4.49
C ILE A 198 14.92 12.56 -5.61
N PHE A 199 14.83 12.98 -6.88
CA PHE A 199 14.80 12.07 -8.02
C PHE A 199 15.96 11.07 -7.99
N PHE A 200 17.20 11.56 -7.84
CA PHE A 200 18.39 10.70 -7.87
C PHE A 200 18.58 9.90 -6.60
N LYS A 201 18.18 10.43 -5.44
CA LYS A 201 18.13 9.65 -4.20
C LYS A 201 17.18 8.46 -4.30
N ILE A 202 16.02 8.62 -4.97
CA ILE A 202 15.11 7.49 -5.21
C ILE A 202 15.79 6.46 -6.11
N VAL A 203 16.47 6.88 -7.18
CA VAL A 203 17.19 5.97 -8.08
C VAL A 203 18.29 5.21 -7.34
N ASP A 204 19.10 5.90 -6.53
CA ASP A 204 20.14 5.27 -5.71
C ASP A 204 19.53 4.30 -4.68
N LEU A 205 18.40 4.67 -4.08
CA LEU A 205 17.67 3.81 -3.14
C LEU A 205 17.16 2.54 -3.82
N ILE A 206 16.59 2.65 -5.01
CA ILE A 206 16.17 1.49 -5.83
C ILE A 206 17.40 0.64 -6.16
N GLY A 207 18.49 1.22 -6.64
CA GLY A 207 19.70 0.45 -7.00
C GLY A 207 20.38 -0.27 -5.82
N VAL A 208 20.14 0.16 -4.58
CA VAL A 208 20.62 -0.53 -3.37
C VAL A 208 19.63 -1.62 -2.91
N MET A 209 18.33 -1.41 -3.07
CA MET A 209 17.29 -2.30 -2.55
C MET A 209 16.82 -3.35 -3.55
N GLU A 210 16.85 -3.03 -4.84
CA GLU A 210 16.24 -3.78 -5.93
C GLU A 210 17.26 -4.01 -7.04
N GLU A 211 17.16 -5.17 -7.68
CA GLU A 211 18.17 -5.62 -8.65
C GLU A 211 17.98 -5.00 -10.04
N ASN A 212 16.85 -4.34 -10.32
CA ASN A 212 16.52 -3.82 -11.65
C ASN A 212 15.97 -2.38 -11.64
N VAL A 213 16.88 -1.41 -11.69
CA VAL A 213 16.55 0.02 -11.76
C VAL A 213 15.86 0.40 -13.08
N GLU A 214 16.17 -0.30 -14.18
CA GLU A 214 15.62 0.01 -15.51
C GLU A 214 14.11 -0.19 -15.60
N GLU A 215 13.56 -1.12 -14.82
CA GLU A 215 12.11 -1.40 -14.84
C GLU A 215 11.29 -0.22 -14.30
N PHE A 216 11.85 0.54 -13.37
CA PHE A 216 11.18 1.68 -12.73
C PHE A 216 11.50 3.01 -13.38
N LEU A 217 12.67 3.15 -13.99
CA LEU A 217 13.16 4.43 -14.49
C LEU A 217 12.47 4.81 -15.81
N PRO A 218 11.82 5.99 -15.91
CA PRO A 218 11.22 6.43 -17.14
C PRO A 218 12.31 6.82 -18.15
N PRO A 219 12.07 6.63 -19.46
CA PRO A 219 13.01 7.07 -20.47
C PRO A 219 13.16 8.60 -20.42
N LEU A 220 14.40 9.06 -20.62
CA LEU A 220 14.75 10.48 -20.49
C LEU A 220 13.89 11.38 -21.39
N ASP A 221 13.64 10.95 -22.63
CA ASP A 221 12.83 11.71 -23.60
C ASP A 221 11.41 11.93 -23.08
N ARG A 222 10.82 10.92 -22.41
CA ARG A 222 9.47 11.03 -21.83
C ARG A 222 9.42 12.03 -20.68
N LEU A 223 10.49 12.16 -19.88
CA LEU A 223 10.56 13.19 -18.85
C LEU A 223 10.73 14.58 -19.46
N LEU A 224 11.58 14.71 -20.48
CA LEU A 224 11.81 15.98 -21.17
C LEU A 224 10.59 16.44 -21.99
N GLU A 225 9.67 15.55 -22.35
CA GLU A 225 8.43 15.89 -23.05
C GLU A 225 7.22 16.05 -22.11
N ALA A 226 7.39 15.84 -20.80
CA ALA A 226 6.32 15.87 -19.82
C ALA A 226 5.70 17.28 -19.68
N GLU A 227 4.38 17.39 -19.85
CA GLU A 227 3.64 18.65 -19.69
C GLU A 227 3.73 19.16 -18.25
N GLU A 228 3.80 18.26 -17.27
CA GLU A 228 3.94 18.55 -15.85
C GLU A 228 5.24 19.29 -15.52
N LEU A 229 6.28 19.12 -16.34
CA LEU A 229 7.59 19.78 -16.19
C LEU A 229 7.74 21.01 -17.07
N SER A 230 6.70 21.44 -17.79
CA SER A 230 6.75 22.59 -18.71
C SER A 230 7.32 23.88 -18.11
N SER A 231 7.19 24.08 -16.79
CA SER A 231 7.76 25.23 -16.07
C SER A 231 9.30 25.24 -16.01
N ILE A 232 9.93 24.06 -16.01
CA ILE A 232 11.39 23.90 -15.91
C ILE A 232 12.02 23.33 -17.18
N ASN A 233 11.21 22.85 -18.12
CA ASN A 233 11.67 22.16 -19.31
C ASN A 233 12.54 23.06 -20.22
N ASP A 234 12.21 24.35 -20.33
CA ASP A 234 13.00 25.31 -21.13
C ASP A 234 14.35 25.68 -20.48
N ASN A 235 14.62 25.22 -19.27
CA ASN A 235 15.86 25.54 -18.56
C ASN A 235 17.02 24.66 -19.01
N SER A 236 18.05 25.28 -19.58
CA SER A 236 19.27 24.60 -20.04
C SER A 236 20.05 23.92 -18.91
N THR A 237 20.02 24.46 -17.69
CA THR A 237 20.64 23.87 -16.51
C THR A 237 19.96 22.56 -16.13
N PHE A 238 18.62 22.54 -16.09
CA PHE A 238 17.83 21.35 -15.80
C PHE A 238 18.12 20.25 -16.82
N GLN A 239 17.99 20.55 -18.12
CA GLN A 239 18.23 19.58 -19.18
C GLN A 239 19.66 19.00 -19.13
N TYR A 240 20.66 19.85 -18.85
CA TYR A 240 22.05 19.43 -18.72
C TYR A 240 22.25 18.50 -17.51
N LEU A 241 21.79 18.90 -16.32
CA LEU A 241 21.94 18.10 -15.10
C LEU A 241 21.20 16.76 -15.20
N LEU A 242 20.00 16.75 -15.78
CA LEU A 242 19.23 15.53 -15.97
C LEU A 242 19.95 14.56 -16.92
N ARG A 243 20.49 15.05 -18.04
CA ARG A 243 21.29 14.24 -18.98
C ARG A 243 22.55 13.66 -18.33
N VAL A 244 23.30 14.49 -17.61
CA VAL A 244 24.51 14.06 -16.90
C VAL A 244 24.19 13.02 -15.82
N GLY A 245 23.09 13.23 -15.10
CA GLY A 245 22.63 12.28 -14.10
C GLY A 245 22.20 10.94 -14.70
N TYR A 246 21.45 10.95 -15.80
CA TYR A 246 21.08 9.72 -16.51
C TYR A 246 22.32 8.96 -17.01
N GLU A 247 23.30 9.65 -17.58
CA GLU A 247 24.58 9.05 -17.99
C GLU A 247 25.33 8.45 -16.79
N HIS A 248 25.27 9.11 -15.63
CA HIS A 248 25.85 8.59 -14.39
C HIS A 248 25.16 7.29 -13.94
N ILE A 249 23.83 7.26 -13.89
CA ILE A 249 23.04 6.08 -13.53
C ILE A 249 23.41 4.89 -14.43
N HIS A 250 23.48 5.12 -15.75
CA HIS A 250 23.82 4.05 -16.69
C HIS A 250 25.21 3.48 -16.39
N ARG A 251 26.20 4.33 -16.14
CA ARG A 251 27.57 3.90 -15.84
C ARG A 251 27.75 3.21 -14.49
N THR A 252 26.94 3.55 -13.48
CA THR A 252 27.18 3.11 -12.10
C THR A 252 26.23 2.04 -11.61
N LEU A 253 25.03 1.95 -12.15
CA LEU A 253 23.98 1.04 -11.68
C LEU A 253 23.55 0.04 -12.76
N ILE A 254 23.66 0.39 -14.05
CA ILE A 254 23.20 -0.47 -15.16
C ILE A 254 24.37 -1.23 -15.80
N ASP A 255 25.48 -0.55 -16.13
CA ASP A 255 26.66 -1.16 -16.76
C ASP A 255 27.56 -1.94 -15.78
N LYS A 256 27.08 -2.26 -14.57
CA LYS A 256 27.86 -2.98 -13.54
C LYS A 256 27.90 -4.50 -13.71
N ASP A 257 27.22 -5.04 -14.71
CA ASP A 257 27.24 -6.46 -15.10
C ASP A 257 28.23 -6.79 -16.23
#